data_AF-A0A811LML4-F1
#
_entry.id   AF-A0A811LML4-F1
#
_cell.length_a   1.000
_cell.length_b   1.000
_cell.length_c   1.000
_cell.angle_alpha   90.00
_cell.angle_beta   90.00
_cell.angle_gamma   90.00
#
_symmetry.space_group_name_H-M   'P 1'
#
loop_
_entity.id
_entity.type
_entity.pdbx_description
1 polymer ?
#
loop_
_entity_poly.entity_id
_entity_poly.type
_entity_poly.pdbx_seq_one_letter_code
_entity_poly.pdbx_strand_id
1 'polypeptide(L)'
;MSEKAAVPVWVYVIFRRNPSSGHDKINVNESNDGPVFWNRRVIYVFCCSCHFDTHEPKLRSILEKSAPQVERVCLVDRPVDYPFLPDSFFTFLCTKLSNLQFVYLRELDLEKVNRGTVAILSQHKKLKKLIVHGCRNYDVFQDFHGLPQLLVVKGEILGLKAMIGDVDIDSKSGSLDQSTSSYSGSQLSSDDHQKHRSSHSPIMVNSD
;
A
#
# COMPACT_ATOMS: atom_id res chain seq x y z
N MET A 1 -16.13 28.33 24.10
CA MET A 1 -16.61 27.37 23.09
C MET A 1 -15.46 26.42 22.79
N SER A 2 -15.59 25.13 23.09
CA SER A 2 -14.56 24.16 22.72
C SER A 2 -14.61 23.99 21.21
N GLU A 3 -13.63 24.50 20.47
CA GLU A 3 -13.46 24.14 19.07
C GLU A 3 -13.38 22.61 19.01
N LYS A 4 -14.35 22.00 18.33
CA LYS A 4 -14.31 20.57 18.08
C LYS A 4 -13.10 20.35 17.18
N ALA A 5 -12.04 19.72 17.72
CA ALA A 5 -10.81 19.50 16.98
C ALA A 5 -11.13 18.86 15.63
N ALA A 6 -10.61 19.44 14.54
CA ALA A 6 -10.87 18.95 13.20
C ALA A 6 -10.41 17.49 13.08
N VAL A 7 -11.26 16.63 12.53
CA VAL A 7 -10.95 15.20 12.34
C VAL A 7 -9.77 15.08 11.37
N PRO A 8 -8.65 14.46 11.75
CA PRO A 8 -7.51 14.39 10.85
C PRO A 8 -7.74 13.41 9.71
N VAL A 9 -7.06 13.68 8.60
CA VAL A 9 -7.27 13.02 7.31
C VAL A 9 -6.03 12.24 6.90
N TRP A 10 -6.23 10.98 6.51
CA TRP A 10 -5.20 10.15 5.90
C TRP A 10 -5.57 9.89 4.45
N VAL A 11 -4.62 10.06 3.55
CA VAL A 11 -4.85 9.89 2.12
C VAL A 11 -4.01 8.73 1.60
N TYR A 12 -4.65 7.78 0.94
CA TYR A 12 -4.02 6.68 0.23
C TYR A 12 -4.21 6.89 -1.26
N VAL A 13 -3.14 7.21 -1.97
CA VAL A 13 -3.11 7.24 -3.43
C VAL A 13 -2.58 5.89 -3.89
N ILE A 14 -3.43 5.13 -4.56
CA ILE A 14 -3.17 3.77 -5.00
C ILE A 14 -3.11 3.81 -6.53
N PHE A 15 -1.91 3.69 -7.06
CA PHE A 15 -1.66 3.52 -8.47
C PHE A 15 -2.05 2.10 -8.87
N ARG A 16 -2.96 1.98 -9.83
CA ARG A 16 -3.43 0.69 -10.34
C ARG A 16 -2.85 0.46 -11.72
N ARG A 17 -2.30 -0.73 -11.94
CA ARG A 17 -2.07 -1.26 -13.27
C ARG A 17 -3.43 -1.54 -13.90
N ASN A 18 -3.74 -0.88 -15.02
CA ASN A 18 -5.00 -1.12 -15.70
C ASN A 18 -4.73 -1.28 -17.21
N PRO A 19 -4.82 -2.50 -17.76
CA PRO A 19 -4.47 -2.78 -19.15
C PRO A 19 -5.56 -2.38 -20.16
N SER A 20 -6.67 -1.77 -19.73
CA SER A 20 -7.84 -1.47 -20.56
C SER A 20 -8.16 0.02 -20.65
N SER A 21 -8.81 0.44 -21.74
CA SER A 21 -9.30 1.81 -21.97
C SER A 21 -10.14 2.38 -20.80
N GLY A 22 -10.02 3.68 -20.54
CA GLY A 22 -10.77 4.39 -19.48
C GLY A 22 -10.05 4.52 -18.12
N HIS A 23 -8.77 4.15 -18.04
CA HIS A 23 -7.93 4.28 -16.84
C HIS A 23 -7.38 5.70 -16.58
N ASP A 24 -7.77 6.66 -17.42
CA ASP A 24 -7.52 8.11 -17.31
C ASP A 24 -8.44 8.80 -16.27
N LYS A 25 -9.36 8.05 -15.67
CA LYS A 25 -10.23 8.53 -14.59
C LYS A 25 -9.57 8.35 -13.21
N ILE A 26 -9.80 9.33 -12.34
CA ILE A 26 -9.54 9.23 -10.90
C ILE A 26 -10.83 8.74 -10.22
N ASN A 27 -10.71 7.77 -9.34
CA ASN A 27 -11.78 7.35 -8.44
C ASN A 27 -11.40 7.74 -7.00
N VAL A 28 -12.35 8.26 -6.23
CA VAL A 28 -12.14 8.69 -4.85
C VAL A 28 -13.20 8.05 -3.96
N ASN A 29 -12.77 7.35 -2.92
CA ASN A 29 -13.64 6.80 -1.89
C ASN A 29 -13.23 7.39 -0.54
N GLU A 30 -14.19 7.92 0.21
CA GLU A 30 -13.97 8.35 1.58
C GLU A 30 -14.55 7.30 2.53
N SER A 31 -13.80 6.96 3.58
CA SER A 31 -14.23 6.09 4.65
C SER A 31 -13.97 6.76 5.98
N ASN A 32 -14.94 6.64 6.89
CA ASN A 32 -14.78 6.97 8.30
C ASN A 32 -14.57 5.69 9.14
N ASP A 33 -14.49 4.53 8.48
CA ASP A 33 -14.45 3.19 9.07
C ASP A 33 -13.00 2.68 9.18
N GLY A 34 -12.10 3.52 9.70
CA GLY A 34 -10.84 3.00 10.20
C GLY A 34 -11.11 1.90 11.25
N PRO A 35 -10.12 1.03 11.58
CA PRO A 35 -10.23 0.14 12.74
C PRO A 35 -10.87 0.89 13.91
N VAL A 36 -11.82 0.26 14.62
CA VAL A 36 -12.83 0.84 15.56
C VAL A 36 -12.32 1.93 16.53
N PHE A 37 -11.01 2.08 16.69
CA PHE A 37 -10.33 3.06 17.53
C PHE A 37 -9.73 4.28 16.77
N TRP A 38 -9.92 4.40 15.45
CA TRP A 38 -9.38 5.51 14.66
C TRP A 38 -10.42 6.61 14.49
N ASN A 39 -10.29 7.69 15.26
CA ASN A 39 -11.01 8.93 15.00
C ASN A 39 -10.31 9.70 13.86
N ARG A 40 -10.38 9.16 12.64
CA ARG A 40 -9.72 9.66 11.43
C ARG A 40 -10.60 9.44 10.22
N ARG A 41 -10.56 10.39 9.28
CA ARG A 41 -11.14 10.24 7.95
C ARG A 41 -10.08 9.70 7.00
N VAL A 42 -10.43 8.70 6.19
CA VAL A 42 -9.52 8.10 5.23
C VAL A 42 -10.04 8.35 3.82
N ILE A 43 -9.18 8.93 2.96
CA ILE A 43 -9.48 9.17 1.55
C ILE A 43 -8.63 8.22 0.72
N TYR A 44 -9.28 7.34 -0.02
CA TYR A 44 -8.63 6.48 -1.00
C TYR A 44 -8.79 7.13 -2.38
N VAL A 45 -7.68 7.38 -3.06
CA VAL A 45 -7.63 7.88 -4.44
C VAL A 45 -7.02 6.79 -5.31
N PHE A 46 -7.72 6.40 -6.36
CA PHE A 46 -7.26 5.41 -7.31
C PHE A 46 -7.06 6.06 -8.68
N CYS A 47 -5.87 5.89 -9.26
CA CYS A 47 -5.52 6.38 -10.58
C CYS A 47 -4.47 5.48 -11.23
N CYS A 48 -4.17 5.67 -12.51
CA CYS A 48 -3.04 4.99 -13.16
C CYS A 48 -1.77 5.85 -13.06
N SER A 49 -0.61 5.22 -13.14
CA SER A 49 0.69 5.91 -13.19
C SER A 49 1.02 6.45 -14.59
N CYS A 50 0.61 5.76 -15.65
CA CYS A 50 0.96 6.11 -17.04
C CYS A 50 0.31 7.43 -17.55
N HIS A 51 -0.73 7.94 -16.90
CA HIS A 51 -1.33 9.25 -17.21
C HIS A 51 -1.21 10.25 -16.06
N PHE A 52 -0.16 10.12 -15.22
CA PHE A 52 -0.05 10.93 -14.02
C PHE A 52 -0.08 12.43 -14.28
N ASP A 53 0.48 12.92 -15.38
CA ASP A 53 0.43 14.35 -15.73
C ASP A 53 -1.01 14.89 -15.84
N THR A 54 -1.95 14.05 -16.27
CA THR A 54 -3.39 14.39 -16.31
C THR A 54 -4.08 14.19 -14.95
N HIS A 55 -3.57 13.27 -14.14
CA HIS A 55 -4.11 12.97 -12.81
C HIS A 55 -3.64 13.96 -11.74
N GLU A 56 -2.42 14.48 -11.85
CA GLU A 56 -1.78 15.30 -10.84
C GLU A 56 -2.61 16.54 -10.47
N PRO A 57 -3.15 17.33 -11.42
CA PRO A 57 -3.98 18.49 -11.06
C PRO A 57 -5.24 18.11 -10.27
N LYS A 58 -5.89 17.00 -10.64
CA LYS A 58 -7.08 16.49 -9.95
C LYS A 58 -6.72 15.99 -8.55
N LEU A 59 -5.61 15.25 -8.43
CA LEU A 59 -5.11 14.76 -7.15
C LEU A 59 -4.75 15.91 -6.19
N ARG A 60 -4.05 16.93 -6.69
CA ARG A 60 -3.76 18.16 -5.92
C ARG A 60 -5.04 18.83 -5.44
N SER A 61 -6.04 18.98 -6.30
CA SER A 61 -7.34 19.56 -5.92
C SER A 61 -8.03 18.77 -4.81
N ILE A 62 -7.99 17.43 -4.86
CA ILE A 62 -8.54 16.57 -3.80
C ILE A 62 -7.80 16.79 -2.47
N LEU A 63 -6.47 16.81 -2.51
CA LEU A 63 -5.64 17.03 -1.32
C LEU A 63 -5.83 18.44 -0.73
N GLU A 64 -5.94 19.46 -1.59
CA GLU A 64 -6.05 20.86 -1.17
C GLU A 64 -7.35 21.13 -0.41
N LYS A 65 -8.47 20.49 -0.79
CA LYS A 65 -9.75 20.58 -0.07
C LYS A 65 -9.66 20.16 1.40
N SER A 66 -8.74 19.25 1.72
CA SER A 66 -8.54 18.74 3.08
C SER A 66 -7.18 19.10 3.66
N ALA A 67 -6.41 19.98 3.01
CA ALA A 67 -5.01 20.23 3.33
C ALA A 67 -4.73 20.56 4.80
N PRO A 68 -5.55 21.38 5.50
CA PRO A 68 -5.33 21.66 6.92
C PRO A 68 -5.52 20.43 7.83
N GLN A 69 -6.13 19.35 7.35
CA GLN A 69 -6.40 18.13 8.15
C GLN A 69 -5.50 16.96 7.76
N VAL A 70 -4.83 17.01 6.61
CA VAL A 70 -4.02 15.89 6.13
C VAL A 70 -2.79 15.72 7.02
N GLU A 71 -2.75 14.60 7.73
CA GLU A 71 -1.61 14.20 8.59
C GLU A 71 -0.75 13.13 7.93
N ARG A 72 -1.31 12.35 7.00
CA ARG A 72 -0.63 11.22 6.38
C ARG A 72 -0.98 11.13 4.91
N VAL A 73 0.03 10.92 4.09
CA VAL A 73 -0.11 10.57 2.67
C VAL A 73 0.65 9.27 2.41
N CYS A 74 -0.06 8.28 1.89
CA CYS A 74 0.47 7.00 1.47
C CYS A 74 0.36 6.93 -0.05
N LEU A 75 1.49 6.77 -0.74
CA LEU A 75 1.58 6.62 -2.18
C LEU A 75 2.05 5.20 -2.45
N VAL A 76 1.18 4.40 -3.06
CA VAL A 76 1.38 2.97 -3.24
C VAL A 76 1.19 2.65 -4.71
N ASP A 77 2.20 2.06 -5.33
CA ASP A 77 2.04 1.41 -6.61
C ASP A 77 2.17 -0.10 -6.48
N ARG A 78 1.54 -0.84 -7.39
CA ARG A 78 1.63 -2.31 -7.47
C ARG A 78 1.15 -2.81 -8.83
N PRO A 79 1.99 -3.50 -9.62
CA PRO A 79 3.47 -3.62 -9.54
C PRO A 79 4.20 -2.39 -10.12
N VAL A 80 5.49 -2.24 -9.78
CA VAL A 80 6.37 -1.11 -10.14
C VAL A 80 6.71 -1.08 -11.63
N ASP A 81 5.75 -0.69 -12.47
CA ASP A 81 6.00 -0.56 -13.91
C ASP A 81 6.34 0.89 -14.29
N TYR A 82 5.71 1.89 -13.66
CA TYR A 82 5.67 3.27 -14.17
C TYR A 82 5.58 4.45 -13.18
N PRO A 83 5.49 4.30 -11.85
CA PRO A 83 5.07 5.41 -10.99
C PRO A 83 6.25 6.31 -10.66
N PHE A 84 6.71 7.08 -11.65
CA PHE A 84 7.46 8.27 -11.34
C PHE A 84 6.49 9.27 -10.69
N LEU A 85 6.87 9.78 -9.54
CA LEU A 85 6.21 10.96 -8.98
C LEU A 85 7.10 12.16 -9.29
N PRO A 86 6.56 13.21 -9.94
CA PRO A 86 7.36 14.38 -10.26
C PRO A 86 7.70 15.17 -8.98
N ASP A 87 8.83 15.87 -9.02
CA ASP A 87 9.25 16.81 -7.98
C ASP A 87 8.17 17.82 -7.60
N SER A 88 7.39 18.24 -8.60
CA SER A 88 6.27 19.16 -8.44
C SER A 88 5.27 18.64 -7.40
N PHE A 89 4.96 17.34 -7.41
CA PHE A 89 3.99 16.73 -6.51
C PHE A 89 4.53 16.65 -5.07
N PHE A 90 5.78 16.21 -4.90
CA PHE A 90 6.42 16.23 -3.58
C PHE A 90 6.53 17.65 -3.01
N THR A 91 6.89 18.62 -3.84
CA THR A 91 6.92 20.03 -3.45
C THR A 91 5.54 20.51 -2.99
N PHE A 92 4.46 20.11 -3.70
CA PHE A 92 3.10 20.39 -3.28
C PHE A 92 2.77 19.79 -1.90
N LEU A 93 3.09 18.50 -1.67
CA LEU A 93 2.83 17.85 -0.38
C LEU A 93 3.46 18.64 0.78
N CYS A 94 4.68 19.13 0.60
CA CYS A 94 5.42 19.84 1.65
C CYS A 94 4.98 21.29 1.83
N THR A 95 4.57 21.95 0.75
CA THR A 95 4.27 23.39 0.81
C THR A 95 2.82 23.66 1.15
N LYS A 96 1.91 22.72 0.83
CA LYS A 96 0.46 22.91 1.00
C LYS A 96 -0.13 22.14 2.16
N LEU A 97 0.40 20.96 2.51
CA LEU A 97 -0.15 20.13 3.58
C LEU A 97 0.52 20.45 4.93
N SER A 98 0.17 21.60 5.52
CA SER A 98 0.84 22.15 6.70
C SER A 98 0.84 21.24 7.94
N ASN A 99 -0.08 20.28 8.01
CA ASN A 99 -0.20 19.29 9.09
C ASN A 99 0.37 17.91 8.74
N LEU A 100 1.02 17.76 7.59
CA LEU A 100 1.63 16.51 7.15
C LEU A 100 2.71 16.04 8.12
N GLN A 101 2.50 14.84 8.66
CA GLN A 101 3.38 14.20 9.63
C GLN A 101 4.05 12.95 9.06
N PHE A 102 3.38 12.25 8.15
CA PHE A 102 3.86 10.99 7.59
C PHE A 102 3.70 10.97 6.08
N VAL A 103 4.80 10.66 5.39
CA VAL A 103 4.77 10.29 3.98
C VAL A 103 5.24 8.86 3.88
N TYR A 104 4.41 8.00 3.30
CA TYR A 104 4.71 6.59 3.09
C TYR A 104 4.72 6.29 1.60
N LEU A 105 5.85 5.85 1.11
CA LEU A 105 6.12 5.54 -0.29
C LEU A 105 6.32 4.03 -0.39
N ARG A 106 5.51 3.34 -1.21
CA ARG A 106 5.61 1.90 -1.38
C ARG A 106 5.71 1.54 -2.85
N GLU A 107 6.74 0.77 -3.20
CA GLU A 107 6.89 0.19 -4.54
C GLU A 107 6.89 1.27 -5.64
N LEU A 108 7.55 2.42 -5.37
CA LEU A 108 7.66 3.54 -6.31
C LEU A 108 9.06 3.65 -6.91
N ASP A 109 9.15 4.24 -8.11
CA ASP A 109 10.42 4.69 -8.66
C ASP A 109 10.65 6.16 -8.33
N LEU A 110 11.68 6.46 -7.53
CA LEU A 110 11.93 7.80 -7.00
C LEU A 110 13.07 8.54 -7.72
N GLU A 111 13.49 8.06 -8.91
CA GLU A 111 14.57 8.66 -9.71
C GLU A 111 14.35 10.15 -10.00
N LYS A 112 13.10 10.56 -10.18
CA LYS A 112 12.74 11.96 -10.48
C LYS A 112 12.73 12.88 -9.26
N VAL A 113 13.00 12.38 -8.06
CA VAL A 113 13.06 13.25 -6.88
C VAL A 113 14.44 13.85 -6.74
N ASN A 114 14.55 15.16 -6.88
CA ASN A 114 15.82 15.86 -6.80
C ASN A 114 16.17 16.33 -5.38
N ARG A 115 17.44 16.70 -5.16
CA ARG A 115 17.94 17.17 -3.86
C ARG A 115 17.25 18.44 -3.36
N GLY A 116 16.83 19.33 -4.25
CA GLY A 116 16.08 20.54 -3.91
C GLY A 116 14.72 20.22 -3.29
N THR A 117 14.00 19.26 -3.86
CA THR A 117 12.74 18.74 -3.30
C THR A 117 12.96 18.11 -1.92
N VAL A 118 14.02 17.33 -1.75
CA VAL A 118 14.38 16.76 -0.44
C VAL A 118 14.75 17.85 0.58
N ALA A 119 15.42 18.92 0.13
CA ALA A 119 15.69 20.07 1.00
C ALA A 119 14.40 20.78 1.45
N ILE A 120 13.40 20.94 0.57
CA ILE A 120 12.08 21.47 0.94
C ILE A 120 11.38 20.54 1.94
N LEU A 121 11.40 19.22 1.70
CA LEU A 121 10.88 18.19 2.62
C LEU A 121 11.49 18.32 4.02
N SER A 122 12.81 18.55 4.10
CA SER A 122 13.53 18.67 5.38
C SER A 122 13.10 19.85 6.25
N GLN A 123 12.56 20.90 5.62
CA GLN A 123 12.11 22.11 6.30
C GLN A 123 10.66 22.01 6.79
N HIS A 124 9.97 20.90 6.50
CA HIS A 124 8.57 20.72 6.88
C HIS A 124 8.42 20.56 8.40
N LYS A 125 7.94 21.60 9.07
CA LYS A 125 7.91 21.72 10.55
C LYS A 125 7.22 20.58 11.30
N LYS A 126 6.27 19.90 10.66
CA LYS A 126 5.49 18.81 11.28
C LYS A 126 5.81 17.43 10.73
N LEU A 127 6.66 17.33 9.70
CA LEU A 127 6.98 16.04 9.11
C LEU A 127 7.84 15.26 10.10
N LYS A 128 7.33 14.10 10.55
CA LYS A 128 7.99 13.27 11.54
C LYS A 128 8.76 12.12 10.90
N LYS A 129 8.24 11.58 9.80
CA LYS A 129 8.78 10.38 9.18
C LYS A 129 8.49 10.34 7.68
N LEU A 130 9.52 10.09 6.90
CA LEU A 130 9.42 9.62 5.53
C LEU A 130 9.71 8.12 5.52
N ILE A 131 8.80 7.31 5.00
CA ILE A 131 8.95 5.86 4.95
C ILE A 131 9.06 5.46 3.49
N VAL A 132 10.11 4.73 3.16
CA VAL A 132 10.37 4.20 1.83
C VAL A 132 10.38 2.69 1.92
N HIS A 133 9.42 2.04 1.25
CA HIS A 133 9.20 0.60 1.34
C HIS A 133 9.23 -0.03 -0.05
N GLY A 134 10.28 -0.78 -0.36
CA GLY A 134 10.41 -1.45 -1.66
C GLY A 134 10.48 -0.49 -2.86
N CYS A 135 10.81 0.79 -2.65
CA CYS A 135 11.03 1.74 -3.73
C CYS A 135 12.39 1.53 -4.41
N ARG A 136 12.54 2.06 -5.62
CA ARG A 136 13.80 2.16 -6.37
C ARG A 136 14.32 3.60 -6.35
N ASN A 137 15.62 3.79 -6.61
CA ASN A 137 16.24 5.10 -6.84
C ASN A 137 15.98 6.14 -5.73
N TYR A 138 16.08 5.74 -4.46
CA TYR A 138 15.75 6.57 -3.29
C TYR A 138 16.99 7.08 -2.53
N ASP A 139 18.18 6.96 -3.11
CA ASP A 139 19.45 7.34 -2.45
C ASP A 139 19.51 8.83 -2.11
N VAL A 140 18.85 9.67 -2.90
CA VAL A 140 18.71 11.11 -2.65
C VAL A 140 18.13 11.44 -1.27
N PHE A 141 17.28 10.56 -0.71
CA PHE A 141 16.73 10.71 0.63
C PHE A 141 17.71 10.25 1.71
N GLN A 142 18.52 9.22 1.44
CA GLN A 142 19.50 8.69 2.38
C GLN A 142 20.66 9.68 2.59
N ASP A 143 21.10 10.33 1.51
CA ASP A 143 22.20 11.28 1.52
C ASP A 143 21.87 12.61 2.20
N PHE A 144 20.60 12.84 2.57
CA PHE A 144 20.14 14.12 3.10
C PHE A 144 20.01 14.10 4.62
N HIS A 145 21.07 14.48 5.32
CA HIS A 145 21.14 14.50 6.80
C HIS A 145 20.07 15.36 7.49
N GLY A 146 19.46 16.34 6.81
CA GLY A 146 18.40 17.18 7.36
C GLY A 146 17.00 16.56 7.34
N LEU A 147 16.82 15.40 6.69
CA LEU A 147 15.51 14.83 6.48
C LEU A 147 14.97 14.21 7.79
N PRO A 148 13.72 14.51 8.20
CA PRO A 148 13.10 13.86 9.35
C PRO A 148 13.13 12.34 9.22
N GLN A 149 13.53 11.63 10.29
CA GLN A 149 13.74 10.19 10.41
C GLN A 149 13.29 9.37 9.18
N LEU A 150 14.19 9.21 8.20
CA LEU A 150 13.98 8.32 7.07
C LEU A 150 13.91 6.87 7.58
N LEU A 151 12.84 6.15 7.26
CA LEU A 151 12.71 4.73 7.53
C LEU A 151 12.70 3.96 6.21
N VAL A 152 13.71 3.14 6.00
CA VAL A 152 13.80 2.24 4.84
C VAL A 152 13.30 0.85 5.24
N VAL A 153 12.26 0.38 4.57
CA VAL A 153 11.66 -0.94 4.78
C VAL A 153 11.95 -1.83 3.58
N LYS A 154 12.53 -3.00 3.84
CA LYS A 154 12.83 -4.02 2.82
C LYS A 154 11.99 -5.27 3.07
N GLY A 155 11.60 -5.96 2.00
CA GLY A 155 10.79 -7.19 2.06
C GLY A 155 9.28 -6.94 2.01
N GLU A 156 8.47 -8.00 2.04
CA GLU A 156 7.01 -7.88 2.05
C GLU A 156 6.47 -7.60 3.46
N ILE A 157 5.48 -6.72 3.57
CA ILE A 157 4.67 -6.58 4.80
C ILE A 157 3.45 -7.49 4.66
N LEU A 158 3.49 -8.64 5.33
CA LEU A 158 2.37 -9.57 5.45
C LEU A 158 1.18 -8.85 6.11
N GLY A 159 0.04 -8.76 5.40
CA GLY A 159 -1.20 -8.13 5.87
C GLY A 159 -1.70 -6.94 5.03
N LEU A 160 -0.81 -6.15 4.41
CA LEU A 160 -1.24 -5.06 3.51
C LEU A 160 -1.82 -5.62 2.20
N LYS A 161 -1.28 -6.76 1.74
CA LYS A 161 -1.74 -7.52 0.58
C LYS A 161 -3.21 -7.97 0.70
N ALA A 162 -3.63 -8.37 1.92
CA ALA A 162 -5.00 -8.73 2.23
C ALA A 162 -5.96 -7.52 2.24
N MET A 163 -5.47 -6.32 2.56
CA MET A 163 -6.26 -5.08 2.55
C MET A 163 -6.37 -4.42 1.18
N ILE A 164 -5.35 -4.56 0.34
CA ILE A 164 -5.30 -3.94 -1.00
C ILE A 164 -6.02 -4.82 -2.05
N GLY A 165 -6.29 -6.09 -1.71
CA GLY A 165 -7.02 -7.02 -2.56
C GLY A 165 -6.18 -7.45 -3.77
N ASP A 166 -5.41 -8.53 -3.61
CA ASP A 166 -5.12 -9.37 -4.78
C ASP A 166 -6.45 -10.02 -5.19
N VAL A 167 -7.17 -9.38 -6.11
CA VAL A 167 -8.02 -10.13 -7.03
C VAL A 167 -7.13 -10.42 -8.21
N ASP A 168 -6.46 -11.57 -8.16
CA ASP A 168 -5.86 -12.16 -9.35
C ASP A 168 -6.99 -12.40 -10.36
N ILE A 169 -7.20 -11.46 -11.28
CA ILE A 169 -8.02 -11.66 -12.47
C ILE A 169 -7.17 -12.45 -13.47
N ASP A 170 -6.85 -13.69 -13.11
CA ASP A 170 -6.54 -14.72 -14.08
C ASP A 170 -7.85 -15.42 -14.41
N SER A 171 -8.68 -14.75 -15.21
CA SER A 171 -9.79 -15.39 -15.91
C SER A 171 -9.26 -16.33 -16.99
N LYS A 172 -8.70 -17.47 -16.58
CA LYS A 172 -8.79 -18.69 -17.40
C LYS A 172 -10.21 -19.23 -17.23
N SER A 173 -11.03 -18.92 -18.23
CA SER A 173 -12.27 -19.63 -18.51
C SER A 173 -12.02 -21.13 -18.53
N GLY A 174 -12.56 -21.85 -17.54
CA GLY A 174 -12.51 -23.31 -17.43
C GLY A 174 -13.51 -23.80 -16.39
N SER A 175 -14.74 -23.98 -16.85
CA SER A 175 -15.82 -24.86 -16.35
C SER A 175 -15.72 -25.60 -15.00
N LEU A 176 -16.82 -25.47 -14.22
CA LEU A 176 -17.52 -26.50 -13.38
C LEU A 176 -16.70 -27.09 -12.20
N ASP A 177 -17.14 -27.10 -10.94
CA ASP A 177 -18.44 -27.51 -10.41
C ASP A 177 -18.77 -26.91 -9.03
N GLN A 178 -20.08 -26.88 -8.75
CA GLN A 178 -20.72 -26.59 -7.46
C GLN A 178 -20.32 -27.57 -6.35
N SER A 179 -20.19 -27.09 -5.11
CA SER A 179 -20.62 -27.74 -3.84
C SER A 179 -20.30 -26.82 -2.63
N THR A 180 -21.23 -25.97 -2.19
CA THR A 180 -21.98 -26.05 -0.90
C THR A 180 -21.18 -26.32 0.39
N SER A 181 -21.22 -25.32 1.30
CA SER A 181 -21.38 -25.38 2.79
C SER A 181 -20.44 -26.29 3.61
N SER A 182 -19.80 -25.89 4.71
CA SER A 182 -20.40 -25.29 5.92
C SER A 182 -19.30 -24.88 6.91
N TYR A 183 -19.58 -23.84 7.69
CA TYR A 183 -18.93 -23.57 8.98
C TYR A 183 -19.15 -24.72 9.97
N SER A 184 -18.14 -25.04 10.79
CA SER A 184 -18.25 -25.27 12.25
C SER A 184 -16.87 -25.51 12.86
N GLY A 185 -16.59 -24.81 13.96
CA GLY A 185 -15.39 -25.00 14.76
C GLY A 185 -15.55 -26.06 15.86
N SER A 186 -14.48 -26.11 16.67
CA SER A 186 -14.31 -26.68 18.01
C SER A 186 -14.13 -28.20 18.20
N GLN A 187 -12.87 -28.53 18.49
CA GLN A 187 -12.34 -29.15 19.74
C GLN A 187 -12.60 -30.62 20.13
N LEU A 188 -11.52 -31.18 20.74
CA LEU A 188 -11.40 -32.36 21.63
C LEU A 188 -11.45 -33.72 20.91
N SER A 189 -10.64 -34.74 21.21
CA SER A 189 -9.91 -35.13 22.44
C SER A 189 -8.88 -36.24 22.15
N SER A 190 -8.05 -36.49 23.16
CA SER A 190 -6.91 -37.38 23.34
C SER A 190 -7.14 -38.91 23.20
N ASP A 191 -6.00 -39.61 23.24
CA ASP A 191 -5.78 -41.01 23.70
C ASP A 191 -6.24 -42.15 22.78
N ASP A 192 -5.59 -43.30 22.66
CA ASP A 192 -4.25 -43.83 22.99
C ASP A 192 -4.23 -45.24 22.31
N HIS A 193 -3.06 -45.87 22.25
CA HIS A 193 -2.83 -47.31 22.22
C HIS A 193 -2.82 -48.15 20.91
N GLN A 194 -1.57 -48.53 20.60
CA GLN A 194 -1.03 -49.90 20.62
C GLN A 194 -1.06 -50.80 19.35
N LYS A 195 0.18 -51.06 18.91
CA LYS A 195 0.87 -52.37 18.77
C LYS A 195 0.66 -53.22 17.50
N HIS A 196 1.84 -53.48 16.92
CA HIS A 196 2.35 -54.76 16.40
C HIS A 196 1.50 -55.54 15.38
N ARG A 197 2.06 -55.70 14.17
CA ARG A 197 2.80 -56.93 13.83
C ARG A 197 3.58 -56.80 12.52
N SER A 198 4.82 -57.22 12.62
CA SER A 198 5.72 -57.65 11.56
C SER A 198 5.14 -58.78 10.71
N SER A 199 5.45 -58.81 9.41
CA SER A 199 6.37 -59.79 8.81
C SER A 199 6.14 -60.01 7.31
N HIS A 200 7.27 -60.32 6.65
CA HIS A 200 7.43 -61.03 5.38
C HIS A 200 7.25 -60.28 4.03
N SER A 201 8.40 -59.87 3.50
CA SER A 201 8.74 -59.88 2.08
C SER A 201 8.60 -61.29 1.48
N PRO A 202 8.45 -61.39 0.15
CA PRO A 202 9.60 -61.88 -0.60
C PRO A 202 9.94 -61.03 -1.84
N ILE A 203 11.23 -61.05 -2.14
CA ILE A 203 11.88 -60.57 -3.37
C ILE A 203 11.59 -61.59 -4.48
N MET A 204 11.30 -61.14 -5.71
CA MET A 204 11.88 -61.75 -6.91
C MET A 204 12.19 -60.68 -7.96
N VAL A 205 13.44 -60.75 -8.41
CA VAL A 205 14.09 -60.03 -9.50
C VAL A 205 13.93 -60.87 -10.76
N ASN A 206 13.62 -60.26 -11.91
CA ASN A 206 14.46 -60.42 -13.10
C ASN A 206 14.08 -59.44 -14.22
N SER A 207 15.15 -58.92 -14.80
CA SER A 207 15.28 -58.11 -15.99
C SER A 207 14.91 -58.89 -17.26
N ASP A 208 14.32 -58.21 -18.24
CA ASP A 208 14.91 -57.85 -19.53
C ASP A 208 14.04 -56.79 -20.23
#